data_AF-A0A8T4LI97-F1
#
_entry.id   AF-A0A8T4LI97-F1
#
_cell.length_a   1.000
_cell.length_b   1.000
_cell.length_c   1.000
_cell.angle_alpha   90.00
_cell.angle_beta   90.00
_cell.angle_gamma   90.00
#
_symmetry.space_group_name_H-M   'P 1'
#
loop_
_entity.id
_entity.type
_entity.pdbx_description
1 polymer ?
#
loop_
_entity_poly.entity_id
_entity_poly.type
_entity_poly.pdbx_seq_one_letter_code
_entity_poly.pdbx_strand_id
1 'polypeptide(L)'
;MIKGTNKYEKLAESLEGYETIETLSEKLKINRAKAIYVIYRLRKLGFVKTSYVVGKKRFYYISLSNKQKRTSYAEIINKFAPIGIASSNPYYIHGRIPSYEETLIYAIKKKDIRYLIASLVLFRKITNWSLLYNLAKKEDLITEVAALYEVSRRVVKKVKRMPKRFINQAKKRKTKKFKYMVEHFSSDDFKDIEQRWKIYIPLNIADLEEYKK
;
A
#
# COMPACT_ATOMS: atom_id res chain seq x y z
N MET A 1 -23.42 -4.07 8.53
CA MET A 1 -23.09 -4.72 9.82
C MET A 1 -21.69 -4.29 10.29
N ILE A 2 -21.58 -3.33 11.23
CA ILE A 2 -20.30 -2.96 11.86
C ILE A 2 -20.36 -3.37 13.34
N LYS A 3 -20.13 -4.65 13.62
CA LYS A 3 -19.99 -5.17 14.99
C LYS A 3 -18.50 -5.07 15.38
N GLY A 4 -18.12 -4.05 16.14
CA GLY A 4 -16.80 -4.01 16.80
C GLY A 4 -16.21 -2.64 17.15
N THR A 5 -16.70 -1.54 16.58
CA THR A 5 -16.13 -0.18 16.80
C THR A 5 -16.48 0.42 18.15
N ASN A 6 -17.73 0.26 18.61
CA ASN A 6 -18.27 0.98 19.78
C ASN A 6 -17.49 0.72 21.09
N LYS A 7 -17.05 -0.51 21.35
CA LYS A 7 -16.31 -0.85 22.59
C LYS A 7 -14.94 -0.16 22.67
N TYR A 8 -14.20 -0.13 21.55
CA TYR A 8 -12.84 0.42 21.53
C TYR A 8 -12.82 1.95 21.37
N GLU A 9 -13.86 2.53 20.79
CA GLU A 9 -14.07 3.99 20.78
C GLU A 9 -14.30 4.50 22.20
N LYS A 10 -15.23 3.90 22.96
CA LYS A 10 -15.43 4.24 24.39
C LYS A 10 -14.17 4.04 25.23
N LEU A 11 -13.40 2.99 24.94
CA LEU A 11 -12.13 2.75 25.62
C LEU A 11 -11.11 3.85 25.28
N ALA A 12 -11.04 4.30 24.02
CA ALA A 12 -10.17 5.39 23.62
C ALA A 12 -10.53 6.73 24.28
N GLU A 13 -11.83 7.03 24.44
CA GLU A 13 -12.31 8.20 25.20
C GLU A 13 -11.84 8.16 26.64
N SER A 14 -12.02 7.02 27.33
CA SER A 14 -11.61 6.87 28.74
C SER A 14 -10.09 6.95 28.97
N LEU A 15 -9.31 6.73 27.91
CA LEU A 15 -7.85 6.70 27.93
C LEU A 15 -7.23 7.92 27.23
N GLU A 16 -8.02 8.96 26.95
CA GLU A 16 -7.54 10.13 26.24
C GLU A 16 -6.39 10.81 27.00
N GLY A 17 -5.30 11.09 26.28
CA GLY A 17 -4.07 11.66 26.85
C GLY A 17 -2.81 10.85 26.53
N TYR A 18 -1.73 11.15 27.25
CA TYR A 18 -0.44 10.47 27.11
C TYR A 18 -0.37 9.29 28.08
N GLU A 19 -0.10 8.11 27.54
CA GLU A 19 -0.02 6.86 28.29
C GLU A 19 1.28 6.11 27.96
N THR A 20 1.83 5.40 28.94
CA THR A 20 2.86 4.37 28.76
C THR A 20 2.24 2.98 28.92
N ILE A 21 2.98 1.90 28.67
CA ILE A 21 2.44 0.57 28.97
C ILE A 21 2.18 0.42 30.47
N GLU A 22 3.02 1.02 31.31
CA GLU A 22 2.90 0.96 32.77
C GLU A 22 1.64 1.70 33.25
N THR A 23 1.46 2.97 32.87
CA THR A 23 0.28 3.76 33.27
C THR A 23 -1.02 3.16 32.75
N LEU A 24 -1.02 2.61 31.54
CA LEU A 24 -2.18 1.94 30.96
C LEU A 24 -2.52 0.63 31.69
N SER A 25 -1.50 -0.11 32.14
CA SER A 25 -1.68 -1.35 32.91
C SER A 25 -2.32 -1.06 34.26
N GLU A 26 -1.86 -0.01 34.94
CA GLU A 26 -2.39 0.46 36.23
C GLU A 26 -3.84 0.95 36.10
N LYS A 27 -4.09 1.85 35.14
CA LYS A 27 -5.41 2.48 34.93
C LYS A 27 -6.49 1.46 34.56
N LEU A 28 -6.16 0.45 33.76
CA LEU A 28 -7.09 -0.60 33.36
C LEU A 28 -7.06 -1.83 34.27
N LYS A 29 -6.17 -1.88 35.27
CA LYS A 29 -5.93 -3.05 36.13
C LYS A 29 -5.69 -4.33 35.33
N ILE A 30 -4.86 -4.22 34.29
CA ILE A 30 -4.49 -5.33 33.40
C ILE A 30 -2.98 -5.57 33.43
N ASN A 31 -2.57 -6.79 33.05
CA ASN A 31 -1.15 -7.08 32.91
C ASN A 31 -0.53 -6.38 31.69
N ARG A 32 0.80 -6.31 31.70
CA ARG A 32 1.62 -5.69 30.63
C ARG A 32 1.29 -6.22 29.23
N ALA A 33 1.08 -7.52 29.09
CA ALA A 33 0.77 -8.15 27.80
C ALA A 33 -0.58 -7.68 27.24
N LYS A 34 -1.61 -7.62 28.10
CA LYS A 34 -2.92 -7.08 27.74
C LYS A 34 -2.84 -5.58 27.42
N ALA A 35 -2.06 -4.81 28.15
CA ALA A 35 -1.85 -3.39 27.85
C ALA A 35 -1.22 -3.16 26.46
N ILE A 36 -0.19 -3.95 26.12
CA ILE A 36 0.41 -3.95 24.77
C ILE A 36 -0.64 -4.29 23.71
N TYR A 37 -1.48 -5.29 23.98
CA TYR A 37 -2.56 -5.68 23.07
C TYR A 37 -3.62 -4.58 22.90
N VAL A 38 -4.02 -3.89 23.98
CA VAL A 38 -4.95 -2.75 23.93
C VAL A 38 -4.38 -1.64 23.06
N ILE A 39 -3.12 -1.24 23.28
CA ILE A 39 -2.44 -0.26 22.44
C ILE A 39 -2.40 -0.71 20.98
N TYR A 40 -2.10 -1.98 20.70
CA TYR A 40 -2.12 -2.52 19.35
C TYR A 40 -3.51 -2.39 18.70
N ARG A 41 -4.59 -2.72 19.43
CA ARG A 41 -5.98 -2.61 18.96
C ARG A 41 -6.37 -1.16 18.71
N LEU A 42 -6.11 -0.25 19.66
CA LEU A 42 -6.41 1.17 19.52
C LEU A 42 -5.59 1.82 18.40
N ARG A 43 -4.33 1.40 18.20
CA ARG A 43 -3.51 1.84 17.07
C ARG A 43 -4.06 1.35 15.74
N LYS A 44 -4.53 0.10 15.67
CA LYS A 44 -5.18 -0.46 14.45
C LYS A 44 -6.44 0.30 14.08
N LEU A 45 -7.13 0.89 15.05
CA LEU A 45 -8.30 1.75 14.84
C LEU A 45 -7.94 3.23 14.61
N GLY A 46 -6.66 3.57 14.76
CA GLY A 46 -6.12 4.90 14.53
C GLY A 46 -6.30 5.88 15.67
N PHE A 47 -6.47 5.43 16.91
CA PHE A 47 -6.58 6.32 18.06
C PHE A 47 -5.23 6.65 18.73
N VAL A 48 -4.15 6.00 18.29
CA VAL A 48 -2.84 6.07 18.98
C VAL A 48 -1.75 6.65 18.08
N LYS A 49 -1.11 7.73 18.54
CA LYS A 49 0.19 8.21 18.03
C LYS A 49 1.30 7.75 18.97
N THR A 50 2.43 7.30 18.42
CA THR A 50 3.57 6.84 19.22
C THR A 50 4.72 7.84 19.11
N SER A 51 5.25 8.25 20.26
CA SER A 51 6.44 9.09 20.39
C SER A 51 7.47 8.44 21.31
N TYR A 52 8.68 8.98 21.31
CA TYR A 52 9.75 8.59 22.23
C TYR A 52 10.10 9.78 23.11
N VAL A 53 10.29 9.54 24.40
CA VAL A 53 10.84 10.51 25.34
C VAL A 53 12.33 10.22 25.55
N VAL A 54 13.08 11.22 26.02
CA VAL A 54 14.47 11.11 26.46
C VAL A 54 14.61 9.86 27.36
N GLY A 55 15.54 8.96 27.01
CA GLY A 55 15.67 7.64 27.64
C GLY A 55 15.04 6.46 26.88
N LYS A 56 14.64 6.64 25.60
CA LYS A 56 14.10 5.59 24.70
C LYS A 56 12.78 4.93 25.16
N LYS A 57 12.10 5.50 26.16
CA LYS A 57 10.78 5.01 26.60
C LYS A 57 9.70 5.43 25.60
N ARG A 58 8.84 4.48 25.21
CA ARG A 58 7.72 4.72 24.28
C ARG A 58 6.53 5.34 25.01
N PHE A 59 6.02 6.44 24.46
CA PHE A 59 4.78 7.08 24.88
C PHE A 59 3.71 6.92 23.79
N TYR A 60 2.48 6.76 24.23
CA TYR A 60 1.30 6.58 23.40
C TYR A 60 0.33 7.71 23.69
N TYR A 61 0.19 8.64 22.74
CA TYR A 61 -0.88 9.63 22.81
C TYR A 61 -2.15 8.99 22.25
N ILE A 62 -3.17 8.80 23.09
CA ILE A 62 -4.46 8.23 22.74
C ILE A 62 -5.47 9.36 22.65
N SER A 63 -6.24 9.43 21.57
CA SER A 63 -7.34 10.40 21.42
C SER A 63 -8.30 9.94 20.32
N LEU A 64 -9.56 10.31 20.41
CA LEU A 64 -10.48 10.17 19.29
C LEU A 64 -10.13 11.10 18.13
N SER A 65 -9.62 12.29 18.44
CA SER A 65 -9.11 13.26 17.45
C SER A 65 -7.84 12.76 16.76
N ASN A 66 -7.14 11.80 17.37
CA ASN A 66 -6.03 11.10 16.73
C ASN A 66 -6.44 10.21 15.57
N LYS A 67 -7.73 10.16 15.16
CA LYS A 67 -8.16 9.75 13.81
C LYS A 67 -7.38 10.55 12.75
N GLN A 68 -6.10 10.24 12.64
CA GLN A 68 -5.16 10.75 11.66
C GLN A 68 -5.82 10.48 10.33
N LYS A 69 -5.70 11.46 9.43
CA LYS A 69 -6.16 11.44 8.04
C LYS A 69 -6.17 10.00 7.56
N ARG A 70 -7.37 9.41 7.55
CA ARG A 70 -7.58 8.05 7.07
C ARG A 70 -7.18 8.12 5.62
N THR A 71 -6.02 7.57 5.30
CA THR A 71 -5.57 7.51 3.92
C THR A 71 -5.44 6.04 3.59
N SER A 72 -6.39 5.55 2.79
CA SER A 72 -6.32 4.22 2.21
C SER A 72 -5.45 4.25 0.96
N TYR A 73 -4.92 3.09 0.59
CA TYR A 73 -4.24 2.94 -0.68
C TYR A 73 -5.14 3.29 -1.87
N ALA A 74 -6.44 2.97 -1.78
CA ALA A 74 -7.41 3.29 -2.82
C ALA A 74 -7.60 4.81 -2.99
N GLU A 75 -7.62 5.57 -1.90
CA GLU A 75 -7.67 7.03 -1.95
C GLU A 75 -6.43 7.64 -2.60
N ILE A 76 -5.24 7.10 -2.34
CA ILE A 76 -4.00 7.55 -2.99
C ILE A 76 -4.04 7.27 -4.50
N ILE A 77 -4.53 6.08 -4.91
CA ILE A 77 -4.70 5.73 -6.32
C ILE A 77 -5.70 6.69 -6.98
N ASN A 78 -6.89 6.84 -6.39
CA ASN A 78 -7.98 7.68 -6.92
C ASN A 78 -7.60 9.16 -7.04
N LYS A 79 -6.67 9.65 -6.22
CA LYS A 79 -6.17 11.03 -6.33
C LYS A 79 -5.54 11.34 -7.69
N PHE A 80 -5.01 10.34 -8.39
CA PHE A 80 -4.28 10.53 -9.65
C PHE A 80 -4.83 9.71 -10.81
N ALA A 81 -5.61 8.67 -10.54
CA ALA A 81 -6.15 7.81 -11.58
C ALA A 81 -7.25 8.55 -12.37
N PRO A 82 -7.27 8.44 -13.70
CA PRO A 82 -8.38 8.95 -14.51
C PRO A 82 -9.66 8.16 -14.27
N ILE A 83 -9.53 6.89 -13.87
CA ILE A 83 -10.63 5.99 -13.54
C ILE A 83 -10.59 5.70 -12.04
N GLY A 84 -11.66 6.08 -11.33
CA GLY A 84 -11.78 5.82 -9.90
C GLY A 84 -12.05 4.34 -9.61
N ILE A 85 -11.36 3.79 -8.61
CA ILE A 85 -11.67 2.49 -8.04
C ILE A 85 -12.66 2.62 -6.88
N ALA A 86 -13.73 1.83 -6.93
CA ALA A 86 -14.61 1.61 -5.79
C ALA A 86 -14.00 0.55 -4.87
N SER A 87 -13.78 0.89 -3.60
CA SER A 87 -13.29 -0.06 -2.60
C SER A 87 -14.42 -0.37 -1.62
N SER A 88 -14.98 -1.58 -1.69
CA SER A 88 -16.05 -2.04 -0.77
C SER A 88 -15.57 -2.15 0.68
N ASN A 89 -14.26 -2.34 0.90
CA ASN A 89 -13.65 -2.36 2.23
C ASN A 89 -12.23 -1.75 2.21
N PRO A 90 -12.10 -0.41 2.25
CA PRO A 90 -10.82 0.26 2.15
C PRO A 90 -9.92 -0.07 3.36
N TYR A 91 -8.72 -0.59 3.08
CA TYR A 91 -7.69 -0.77 4.09
C TYR A 91 -7.10 0.60 4.46
N TYR A 92 -7.50 1.12 5.61
CA TYR A 92 -7.01 2.39 6.13
C TYR A 92 -5.68 2.23 6.83
N ILE A 93 -4.73 3.09 6.49
CA ILE A 93 -3.47 3.20 7.21
C ILE A 93 -3.57 4.35 8.19
N HIS A 94 -3.33 4.02 9.44
CA HIS A 94 -3.25 4.97 10.54
C HIS A 94 -1.78 5.22 10.88
N GLY A 95 -1.47 6.36 11.48
CA GLY A 95 -0.08 6.68 11.89
C GLY A 95 0.70 7.52 10.88
N ARG A 96 0.41 7.36 9.58
CA ARG A 96 1.25 7.88 8.50
C ARG A 96 0.51 7.91 7.16
N ILE A 97 1.03 8.67 6.21
CA ILE A 97 0.61 8.63 4.80
C ILE A 97 1.43 7.55 4.09
N PRO A 98 0.79 6.55 3.46
CA PRO A 98 1.50 5.56 2.65
C PRO A 98 2.25 6.21 1.48
N SER A 99 3.43 5.68 1.18
CA SER A 99 4.20 6.12 0.01
C SER A 99 3.55 5.64 -1.30
N TYR A 100 3.90 6.27 -2.42
CA TYR A 100 3.45 5.83 -3.75
C TYR A 100 4.00 4.45 -4.09
N GLU A 101 5.22 4.16 -3.66
CA GLU A 101 5.89 2.86 -3.79
C GLU A 101 5.09 1.76 -3.08
N GLU A 102 4.70 1.97 -1.82
CA GLU A 102 3.86 1.01 -1.07
C GLU A 102 2.48 0.85 -1.70
N THR A 103 1.90 1.95 -2.17
CA THR A 103 0.58 1.96 -2.81
C THR A 103 0.58 1.16 -4.10
N LEU A 104 1.64 1.30 -4.91
CA LEU A 104 1.80 0.54 -6.14
C LEU A 104 1.91 -0.97 -5.87
N ILE A 105 2.73 -1.37 -4.88
CA ILE A 105 2.85 -2.78 -4.49
C ILE A 105 1.52 -3.34 -3.98
N TYR A 106 0.78 -2.55 -3.20
CA TYR A 106 -0.56 -2.93 -2.76
C TYR A 106 -1.51 -3.17 -3.94
N ALA A 107 -1.51 -2.28 -4.94
CA ALA A 107 -2.37 -2.42 -6.13
C ALA A 107 -2.04 -3.70 -6.92
N ILE A 108 -0.76 -4.00 -7.12
CA ILE A 108 -0.33 -5.23 -7.82
C ILE A 108 -0.75 -6.47 -7.04
N LYS A 109 -0.56 -6.47 -5.73
CA LYS A 109 -0.92 -7.60 -4.85
C LYS A 109 -2.42 -7.90 -4.83
N LYS A 110 -3.28 -6.92 -5.15
CA LYS A 110 -4.72 -7.15 -5.24
C LYS A 110 -5.13 -8.09 -6.36
N LYS A 111 -4.28 -8.29 -7.38
CA LYS A 111 -4.59 -9.08 -8.57
C LYS A 111 -5.95 -8.71 -9.18
N ASP A 112 -6.25 -7.42 -9.23
CA ASP A 112 -7.50 -6.89 -9.76
C ASP A 112 -7.20 -5.91 -10.89
N ILE A 113 -7.86 -6.10 -12.04
CA ILE A 113 -7.60 -5.35 -13.26
C ILE A 113 -7.82 -3.84 -13.06
N ARG A 114 -8.88 -3.44 -12.35
CA ARG A 114 -9.17 -2.02 -12.11
C ARG A 114 -8.10 -1.38 -11.22
N TYR A 115 -7.64 -2.11 -10.19
CA TYR A 115 -6.51 -1.65 -9.37
C TYR A 115 -5.22 -1.53 -10.19
N LEU A 116 -4.93 -2.48 -11.07
CA LEU A 116 -3.76 -2.43 -11.96
C LEU A 116 -3.81 -1.21 -12.88
N ILE A 117 -4.92 -1.03 -13.61
CA ILE A 117 -5.15 0.11 -14.51
C ILE A 117 -4.97 1.42 -13.74
N ALA A 118 -5.74 1.62 -12.67
CA ALA A 118 -5.74 2.87 -11.92
C ALA A 118 -4.37 3.21 -11.31
N SER A 119 -3.59 2.18 -10.94
CA SER A 119 -2.26 2.36 -10.34
C SER A 119 -1.16 2.76 -11.33
N LEU A 120 -1.36 2.62 -12.65
CA LEU A 120 -0.32 2.92 -13.65
C LEU A 120 0.21 4.36 -13.55
N VAL A 121 -0.65 5.31 -13.16
CA VAL A 121 -0.27 6.71 -12.96
C VAL A 121 0.75 6.92 -11.84
N LEU A 122 0.79 6.00 -10.87
CA LEU A 122 1.68 6.12 -9.71
C LEU A 122 3.14 6.03 -10.12
N PHE A 123 3.48 5.35 -11.23
CA PHE A 123 4.85 5.32 -11.77
C PHE A 123 5.43 6.72 -12.06
N ARG A 124 4.57 7.70 -12.39
CA ARG A 124 4.97 9.10 -12.56
C ARG A 124 5.40 9.74 -11.23
N LYS A 125 4.87 9.26 -10.11
CA LYS A 125 5.08 9.79 -8.77
C LYS A 125 6.19 9.08 -7.99
N ILE A 126 6.64 7.91 -8.45
CA ILE A 126 7.76 7.20 -7.82
C ILE A 126 9.02 8.07 -7.83
N THR A 127 9.59 8.25 -6.64
CA THR A 127 10.86 8.97 -6.44
C THR A 127 11.92 8.04 -5.87
N ASN A 128 11.52 7.04 -5.07
CA ASN A 128 12.43 6.13 -4.41
C ASN A 128 12.37 4.74 -5.02
N TRP A 129 13.07 4.56 -6.14
CA TRP A 129 13.17 3.28 -6.85
C TRP A 129 13.80 2.16 -6.00
N SER A 130 14.70 2.52 -5.07
CA SER A 130 15.32 1.55 -4.15
C SER A 130 14.29 0.99 -3.17
N LEU A 131 13.42 1.85 -2.62
CA LEU A 131 12.31 1.43 -1.77
C LEU A 131 11.34 0.54 -2.56
N LEU A 132 10.93 0.97 -3.76
CA LEU A 132 10.04 0.17 -4.61
C LEU A 132 10.63 -1.23 -4.88
N TYR A 133 11.92 -1.30 -5.21
CA TYR A 133 12.58 -2.57 -5.46
C TYR A 133 12.56 -3.47 -4.23
N ASN A 134 12.87 -2.94 -3.05
CA ASN A 134 12.89 -3.73 -1.82
C ASN A 134 11.49 -4.23 -1.44
N LEU A 135 10.45 -3.40 -1.62
CA LEU A 135 9.07 -3.80 -1.39
C LEU A 135 8.63 -4.87 -2.39
N ALA A 136 8.93 -4.68 -3.68
CA ALA A 136 8.63 -5.67 -4.72
C ALA A 136 9.37 -6.99 -4.48
N LYS A 137 10.63 -6.94 -4.03
CA LYS A 137 11.43 -8.12 -3.69
C LYS A 137 10.83 -8.91 -2.54
N LYS A 138 10.33 -8.21 -1.52
CA LYS A 138 9.73 -8.83 -0.33
C LYS A 138 8.46 -9.62 -0.68
N GLU A 139 7.68 -9.11 -1.63
CA GLU A 139 6.40 -9.70 -2.03
C GLU A 139 6.51 -10.58 -3.29
N ASP A 140 7.73 -10.78 -3.83
CA ASP A 140 7.98 -11.50 -5.09
C ASP A 140 7.21 -10.95 -6.32
N LEU A 141 7.22 -9.61 -6.46
CA LEU A 141 6.50 -8.86 -7.50
C LEU A 141 7.43 -8.03 -8.41
N ILE A 142 8.74 -8.30 -8.40
CA ILE A 142 9.72 -7.47 -9.12
C ILE A 142 9.46 -7.44 -10.63
N THR A 143 9.17 -8.60 -11.21
CA THR A 143 8.90 -8.75 -12.63
C THR A 143 7.60 -8.07 -13.03
N GLU A 144 6.59 -8.12 -12.17
CA GLU A 144 5.27 -7.50 -12.35
C GLU A 144 5.40 -5.98 -12.34
N VAL A 145 6.16 -5.44 -11.38
CA VAL A 145 6.48 -4.00 -11.33
C VAL A 145 7.22 -3.57 -12.59
N ALA A 146 8.18 -4.35 -13.08
CA ALA A 146 8.94 -4.01 -14.29
C ALA A 146 8.07 -4.04 -15.56
N ALA A 147 7.20 -5.04 -15.69
CA ALA A 147 6.26 -5.14 -16.80
C ALA A 147 5.25 -3.99 -16.80
N LEU A 148 4.61 -3.71 -15.65
CA LEU A 148 3.66 -2.60 -15.53
C LEU A 148 4.32 -1.23 -15.68
N TYR A 149 5.59 -1.08 -15.30
CA TYR A 149 6.36 0.11 -15.60
C TYR A 149 6.50 0.34 -17.11
N GLU A 150 6.80 -0.71 -17.88
CA GLU A 150 6.91 -0.59 -19.34
C GLU A 150 5.57 -0.29 -19.99
N VAL A 151 4.47 -0.88 -19.51
CA VAL A 151 3.11 -0.52 -19.93
C VAL A 151 2.83 0.95 -19.61
N SER A 152 3.08 1.37 -18.37
CA SER A 152 2.88 2.75 -17.90
C SER A 152 3.71 3.75 -18.74
N ARG A 153 4.93 3.41 -19.14
CA ARG A 153 5.76 4.25 -20.03
C ARG A 153 5.16 4.46 -21.43
N ARG A 154 4.30 3.57 -21.91
CA ARG A 154 3.59 3.71 -23.20
C ARG A 154 2.36 4.58 -23.10
N VAL A 155 1.60 4.45 -22.01
CA VAL A 155 0.26 5.07 -21.91
C VAL A 155 0.23 6.30 -21.02
N VAL A 156 1.07 6.38 -19.97
CA VAL A 156 1.08 7.50 -19.02
C VAL A 156 2.15 8.52 -19.40
N LYS A 157 1.72 9.78 -19.60
CA LYS A 157 2.62 10.90 -19.89
C LYS A 157 3.60 11.16 -18.73
N LYS A 158 4.87 11.45 -19.05
CA LYS A 158 5.93 11.90 -18.12
C LYS A 158 6.30 10.91 -17.00
N VAL A 159 6.16 9.61 -17.22
CA VAL A 159 6.70 8.60 -16.29
C VAL A 159 8.23 8.67 -16.24
N LYS A 160 8.79 8.79 -15.03
CA LYS A 160 10.24 8.90 -14.83
C LYS A 160 10.95 7.62 -15.26
N ARG A 161 12.19 7.74 -15.76
CA ARG A 161 12.98 6.59 -16.18
C ARG A 161 13.33 5.71 -14.97
N MET A 162 13.03 4.42 -15.06
CA MET A 162 13.48 3.41 -14.10
C MET A 162 15.01 3.27 -14.14
N PRO A 163 15.70 3.28 -12.98
CA PRO A 163 17.15 3.14 -12.94
C PRO A 163 17.64 1.82 -13.54
N LYS A 164 18.78 1.87 -14.26
CA LYS A 164 19.42 0.68 -14.84
C LYS A 164 19.66 -0.42 -13.80
N ARG A 165 19.99 -0.05 -12.56
CA ARG A 165 20.19 -0.99 -11.46
C ARG A 165 18.95 -1.83 -11.18
N PHE A 166 17.76 -1.22 -11.16
CA PHE A 166 16.49 -1.92 -10.97
C PHE A 166 16.27 -2.90 -12.13
N ILE A 167 16.42 -2.43 -13.38
CA ILE A 167 16.24 -3.27 -14.59
C ILE A 167 17.15 -4.49 -14.55
N ASN A 168 18.43 -4.30 -14.24
CA ASN A 168 19.41 -5.38 -14.21
C ASN A 168 19.08 -6.41 -13.12
N GLN A 169 18.65 -5.95 -11.94
CA GLN A 169 18.23 -6.82 -10.86
C GLN A 169 16.94 -7.58 -11.17
N ALA A 170 15.96 -6.91 -11.79
CA ALA A 170 14.73 -7.54 -12.25
C ALA A 170 15.01 -8.62 -13.32
N LYS A 171 15.93 -8.36 -14.25
CA LYS A 171 16.36 -9.34 -15.26
C LYS A 171 16.95 -10.60 -14.66
N LYS A 172 17.77 -10.48 -13.59
CA LYS A 172 18.38 -11.62 -12.89
C LYS A 172 17.36 -12.54 -12.23
N ARG A 173 16.16 -12.04 -11.92
CA ARG A 173 15.10 -12.78 -11.24
C ARG A 173 14.02 -13.32 -12.17
N LYS A 174 14.19 -13.14 -13.49
CA LYS A 174 13.24 -13.68 -14.46
C LYS A 174 13.22 -15.19 -14.38
N THR A 175 12.02 -15.75 -14.22
CA THR A 175 11.77 -17.17 -14.36
C THR A 175 11.73 -17.55 -15.83
N LYS A 176 12.03 -18.82 -16.15
CA LYS A 176 11.85 -19.35 -17.50
C LYS A 176 10.36 -19.49 -17.86
N LYS A 177 9.52 -19.77 -16.85
CA LYS A 177 8.07 -19.93 -17.00
C LYS A 177 7.36 -18.59 -16.95
N PHE A 178 6.27 -18.48 -17.71
CA PHE A 178 5.37 -17.35 -17.64
C PHE A 178 4.54 -17.36 -16.35
N LYS A 179 4.28 -16.18 -15.80
CA LYS A 179 3.43 -15.96 -14.62
C LYS A 179 2.27 -15.04 -14.96
N TYR A 180 1.07 -15.34 -14.48
CA TYR A 180 -0.07 -14.44 -14.63
C TYR A 180 -0.06 -13.36 -13.53
N MET A 181 -0.26 -12.09 -13.90
CA MET A 181 -0.53 -11.04 -12.88
C MET A 181 -1.92 -11.23 -12.26
N VAL A 182 -2.90 -11.57 -13.11
CA VAL A 182 -4.27 -11.93 -12.72
C VAL A 182 -4.55 -13.25 -13.41
N GLU A 183 -4.95 -14.26 -12.64
CA GLU A 183 -5.09 -15.63 -13.12
C GLU A 183 -6.07 -15.71 -14.29
N HIS A 184 -5.64 -16.40 -15.36
CA HIS A 184 -6.41 -16.59 -16.60
C HIS A 184 -6.69 -15.34 -17.45
N PHE A 185 -6.08 -14.19 -17.12
CA PHE A 185 -6.15 -12.99 -17.96
C PHE A 185 -4.81 -12.70 -18.65
N SER A 186 -4.86 -12.49 -19.96
CA SER A 186 -3.74 -12.08 -20.80
C SER A 186 -4.26 -11.21 -21.96
N SER A 187 -3.40 -10.37 -22.51
CA SER A 187 -3.69 -9.53 -23.67
C SER A 187 -2.64 -9.70 -24.75
N ASP A 188 -3.07 -9.59 -26.00
CA ASP A 188 -2.16 -9.61 -27.13
C ASP A 188 -1.42 -8.29 -27.37
N ASP A 189 -1.85 -7.21 -26.72
CA ASP A 189 -1.37 -5.85 -26.97
C ASP A 189 0.05 -5.57 -26.44
N PHE A 190 0.52 -6.37 -25.49
CA PHE A 190 1.79 -6.15 -24.80
C PHE A 190 2.76 -7.32 -24.91
N LYS A 191 2.61 -8.17 -25.94
CA LYS A 191 3.42 -9.40 -26.14
C LYS A 191 4.93 -9.17 -26.02
N ASP A 192 5.44 -8.04 -26.49
CA ASP A 192 6.87 -7.76 -26.39
C ASP A 192 7.35 -7.51 -24.95
N ILE A 193 6.51 -6.88 -24.12
CA ILE A 193 6.73 -6.71 -22.68
C ILE A 193 6.56 -8.04 -21.97
N GLU A 194 5.51 -8.80 -22.29
CA GLU A 194 5.23 -10.11 -21.71
C GLU A 194 6.39 -11.09 -21.94
N GLN A 195 6.89 -11.17 -23.18
CA GLN A 195 8.02 -12.01 -23.54
C GLN A 195 9.29 -11.59 -22.81
N ARG A 196 9.51 -10.28 -22.69
CA ARG A 196 10.66 -9.73 -21.98
C ARG A 196 10.62 -10.12 -20.51
N TRP A 197 9.48 -9.98 -19.82
CA TRP A 197 9.40 -10.16 -18.37
C TRP A 197 8.85 -11.52 -17.92
N LYS A 198 8.44 -12.37 -18.86
CA LYS A 198 7.80 -13.67 -18.65
C LYS A 198 6.58 -13.56 -17.74
N ILE A 199 5.73 -12.58 -18.06
CA ILE A 199 4.48 -12.32 -17.36
C ILE A 199 3.37 -12.07 -18.35
N TYR A 200 2.19 -12.63 -18.10
CA TYR A 200 0.96 -12.26 -18.79
C TYR A 200 0.35 -10.99 -18.18
N ILE A 201 0.13 -9.99 -19.03
CA ILE A 201 -0.41 -8.68 -18.70
C ILE A 201 -1.91 -8.69 -18.99
N PRO A 202 -2.77 -8.44 -17.99
CA PRO A 202 -4.22 -8.57 -18.13
C PRO A 202 -4.88 -7.27 -18.63
N LEU A 203 -4.14 -6.44 -19.38
CA LEU A 203 -4.55 -5.09 -19.77
C LEU A 203 -4.59 -4.99 -21.29
N ASN A 204 -5.66 -4.45 -21.86
CA ASN A 204 -5.71 -4.11 -23.28
C ASN A 204 -5.47 -2.61 -23.48
N ILE A 205 -5.05 -2.21 -24.69
CA ILE A 205 -4.87 -0.80 -25.05
C ILE A 205 -6.18 -0.03 -24.95
N ALA A 206 -7.30 -0.67 -25.30
CA ALA A 206 -8.64 -0.10 -25.19
C ALA A 206 -8.98 0.32 -23.74
N ASP A 207 -8.59 -0.49 -22.76
CA ASP A 207 -8.83 -0.20 -21.33
C ASP A 207 -7.97 0.98 -20.82
N LEU A 208 -6.97 1.41 -21.60
CA LEU A 208 -5.97 2.41 -21.23
C LEU A 208 -6.14 3.72 -21.99
N GLU A 209 -7.20 3.89 -22.79
CA GLU A 209 -7.43 5.11 -23.58
C GLU A 209 -7.59 6.36 -22.71
N GLU A 210 -8.19 6.23 -21.52
CA GLU A 210 -8.34 7.35 -20.58
C GLU A 210 -7.00 7.94 -20.10
N TYR A 211 -5.88 7.22 -20.27
CA TYR A 211 -4.53 7.74 -19.97
C TYR A 211 -3.92 8.57 -21.10
N LYS A 212 -4.45 8.46 -22.33
CA LYS A 212 -3.92 9.16 -23.51
C LYS A 212 -4.43 10.60 -23.60
N LYS A 213 -5.61 10.89 -23.03
CA LYS A 213 -6.19 12.24 -22.88
C LYS A 213 -5.23 13.10 -22.04
#